data_AF-A0A9D6Y6J8-F1
#
_entry.id   AF-A0A9D6Y6J8-F1
#
_cell.length_a   1.000
_cell.length_b   1.000
_cell.length_c   1.000
_cell.angle_alpha   90.00
_cell.angle_beta   90.00
_cell.angle_gamma   90.00
#
_symmetry.space_group_name_H-M   'P 1'
#
loop_
_entity.id
_entity.type
_entity.pdbx_description
1 polymer ?
#
loop_
_entity_poly.entity_id
_entity_poly.type
_entity_poly.pdbx_seq_one_letter_code
_entity_poly.pdbx_strand_id
1 'polypeptide(L)' 'MYGGTSLALAFVRVPRGTPRPSDDECWAALDRDRATLRLPASNTRGGLVITGPHPVTAGEQLLDEYLVWER' A
#
# COMPACT_ATOMS: atom_id res chain seq x y z
N MET A 1 -25.92 -7.07 7.89
CA MET A 1 -24.64 -7.79 7.71
C MET A 1 -23.54 -6.74 7.63
N TYR A 2 -22.73 -6.59 8.67
CA TYR A 2 -21.42 -5.95 8.49
C TYR A 2 -20.53 -7.04 7.89
N GLY A 3 -20.64 -7.24 6.57
CA GLY A 3 -19.64 -8.00 5.85
C GLY A 3 -18.35 -7.21 6.00
N GLY A 4 -17.35 -7.76 6.70
CA GLY A 4 -16.05 -7.13 6.79
C GLY A 4 -15.50 -7.01 5.38
N THR A 5 -15.61 -5.83 4.78
CA THR A 5 -15.00 -5.52 3.49
C THR A 5 -13.51 -5.71 3.69
N SER A 6 -12.99 -6.86 3.24
CA SER A 6 -11.55 -7.11 3.22
C SER A 6 -10.99 -6.22 2.11
N LEU A 7 -10.46 -5.07 2.51
CA LEU A 7 -9.81 -4.11 1.61
C LEU A 7 -8.33 -4.46 1.56
N ALA A 8 -7.73 -4.37 0.36
CA ALA A 8 -6.30 -4.61 0.22
C ALA A 8 -5.51 -3.53 1.00
N LEU A 9 -4.39 -3.92 1.59
CA LEU A 9 -3.52 -3.03 2.35
C LEU A 9 -2.07 -3.40 2.06
N ALA A 10 -1.26 -2.41 1.70
CA ALA A 10 0.14 -2.63 1.37
C ALA A 10 1.07 -1.63 2.06
N PHE A 11 2.31 -2.07 2.28
CA PHE A 11 3.42 -1.22 2.68
C PHE A 11 4.33 -1.00 1.48
N VAL A 12 4.55 0.26 1.11
CA VAL A 12 5.47 0.65 0.04
C VAL A 12 6.67 1.33 0.66
N ARG A 13 7.86 0.78 0.44
CA ARG A 13 9.12 1.30 1.00
C ARG A 13 9.98 1.87 -0.11
N VAL A 14 10.53 3.06 0.13
CA VAL A 14 11.50 3.72 -0.74
C VAL A 14 12.73 4.13 0.07
N PRO A 15 13.90 4.33 -0.57
CA PRO A 15 15.07 4.85 0.15
C PRO A 15 14.76 6.18 0.82
N ARG A 16 15.33 6.42 2.01
CA ARG A 16 15.02 7.64 2.77
C ARG A 16 15.35 8.90 1.97
N GLY A 17 14.41 9.84 1.96
CA GLY A 17 14.55 11.14 1.30
C GLY A 17 14.29 11.13 -0.21
N THR A 18 13.92 9.99 -0.80
CA THR A 18 13.47 9.95 -2.20
C THR A 18 12.04 10.44 -2.33
N PRO A 19 11.59 10.80 -3.56
CA PRO A 19 10.19 11.14 -3.79
C PRO A 19 9.23 10.04 -3.32
N ARG A 20 8.04 10.48 -2.91
CA ARG A 20 6.94 9.57 -2.59
C ARG A 20 6.65 8.65 -3.78
N PRO A 21 6.32 7.36 -3.55
CA PRO A 21 5.81 6.51 -4.61
C PRO A 21 4.61 7.14 -5.31
N SER A 22 4.55 6.96 -6.62
CA SER A 22 3.43 7.36 -7.45
C SER A 22 2.16 6.59 -7.08
N ASP A 23 1.00 7.14 -7.44
CA ASP A 23 -0.27 6.48 -7.19
C ASP A 23 -0.36 5.14 -7.94
N ASP A 24 0.24 5.05 -9.14
CA ASP A 24 0.31 3.79 -9.91
C ASP A 24 1.16 2.72 -9.20
N GLU A 25 2.29 3.11 -8.58
CA GLU A 25 3.10 2.19 -7.76
C GLU A 25 2.34 1.71 -6.52
N CYS A 26 1.55 2.60 -5.90
CA CYS A 26 0.69 2.25 -4.76
C CYS A 26 -0.41 1.26 -5.18
N TRP A 27 -1.07 1.50 -6.32
CA TRP A 27 -2.06 0.58 -6.88
C TRP A 27 -1.44 -0.78 -7.22
N ALA A 28 -0.27 -0.80 -7.84
CA ALA A 28 0.42 -2.05 -8.15
C ALA A 28 0.79 -2.85 -6.88
N ALA A 29 1.11 -2.17 -5.78
CA ALA A 29 1.34 -2.82 -4.49
C ALA A 29 0.06 -3.43 -3.90
N LEU A 30 -1.07 -2.72 -3.99
CA LEU A 30 -2.38 -3.23 -3.57
C LEU A 30 -2.85 -4.41 -4.42
N ASP A 31 -2.65 -4.37 -5.73
CA ASP A 31 -2.97 -5.48 -6.63
C ASP A 31 -2.16 -6.74 -6.28
N ARG A 32 -0.89 -6.57 -5.91
CA ARG A 32 -0.03 -7.67 -5.44
C ARG A 32 -0.49 -8.26 -4.12
N ASP A 33 -0.87 -7.42 -3.15
CA ASP A 33 -1.42 -7.86 -1.87
C ASP A 33 -2.74 -8.63 -2.07
N ARG A 34 -3.63 -8.07 -2.87
CA ARG A 34 -4.90 -8.70 -3.27
C ARG A 34 -4.68 -10.08 -3.88
N ALA A 35 -3.76 -10.20 -4.83
CA ALA A 35 -3.42 -11.46 -5.46
C ALA A 35 -2.86 -12.48 -4.45
N THR A 36 -2.03 -12.03 -3.51
CA THR A 36 -1.46 -12.85 -2.43
C THR A 36 -2.55 -13.39 -1.52
N LEU A 37 -3.51 -12.55 -1.14
CA LEU A 37 -4.65 -12.90 -0.29
C LEU A 37 -5.79 -13.59 -1.05
N ARG A 38 -5.65 -13.79 -2.38
CA ARG A 38 -6.69 -14.31 -3.28
C ARG A 38 -8.03 -13.60 -3.13
N LEU A 39 -7.97 -12.29 -2.86
CA LEU A 39 -9.15 -11.44 -2.77
C LEU A 39 -9.72 -11.23 -4.19
N PRO A 40 -11.05 -11.07 -4.34
CA PRO A 40 -11.66 -10.78 -5.63
C PRO A 40 -11.10 -9.47 -6.19
N ALA A 41 -11.09 -9.27 -7.51
CA ALA A 41 -10.70 -7.98 -8.09
C ALA A 41 -11.56 -6.84 -7.52
N SER A 42 -10.98 -5.67 -7.30
CA SER A 42 -11.75 -4.48 -6.95
C SER A 42 -12.56 -4.08 -8.19
N ASN A 43 -13.87 -4.28 -8.14
CA ASN A 43 -14.77 -3.85 -9.23
C ASN A 43 -14.93 -2.32 -9.29
N THR A 44 -14.42 -1.63 -8.27
CA THR A 44 -14.37 -0.18 -8.18
C THR A 44 -13.00 0.16 -7.63
N ARG A 45 -12.14 0.85 -8.40
CA ARG A 45 -11.01 1.55 -7.79
C ARG A 45 -11.62 2.59 -6.86
N GLY A 46 -11.73 2.25 -5.58
CA GLY A 46 -12.17 3.15 -4.54
C GLY A 46 -11.19 4.30 -4.36
N GLY A 47 -11.35 5.06 -3.28
CA GLY A 47 -10.37 6.10 -2.95
C GLY A 47 -9.03 5.45 -2.58
N LEU A 48 -7.93 5.94 -3.13
CA LEU A 48 -6.60 5.57 -2.68
C LEU A 48 -6.25 6.39 -1.43
N VAL A 49 -5.99 5.71 -0.31
CA VAL A 49 -5.52 6.37 0.91
C VAL A 49 -4.07 6.01 1.15
N ILE A 50 -3.25 7.02 1.45
CA ILE A 50 -1.81 6.90 1.64
C ILE A 50 -1.43 7.67 2.90
N THR A 51 -0.67 7.05 3.79
CA THR A 51 -0.07 7.70 4.96
C THR A 51 1.45 7.53 4.98
N GLY A 52 2.15 8.51 5.54
CA GLY A 52 3.61 8.56 5.60
C GLY A 52 4.19 9.88 5.05
N PRO A 53 5.52 9.99 4.88
CA PRO A 53 6.50 8.91 5.10
C PRO A 53 6.66 8.58 6.59
N HIS A 54 6.73 7.28 6.89
CA HIS A 54 7.14 6.77 8.18
C HIS A 54 8.60 6.31 8.10
N PRO A 55 9.54 6.97 8.79
CA PRO A 55 10.93 6.57 8.73
C PRO A 55 11.11 5.20 9.39
N VAL A 56 11.64 4.23 8.64
CA VAL A 56 11.93 2.88 9.14
C VAL A 56 13.37 2.49 8.84
N THR A 57 13.89 1.54 9.63
CA THR A 57 15.21 0.95 9.42
C THR A 57 15.04 -0.56 9.21
N ALA A 58 15.57 -1.07 8.10
CA ALA A 58 15.53 -2.50 7.77
C ALA A 58 16.97 -3.02 7.64
N GLY A 59 17.51 -3.56 8.73
CA GLY A 59 18.95 -3.86 8.83
C GLY A 59 19.77 -2.57 8.78
N GLU A 60 20.66 -2.44 7.80
CA GLU A 60 21.47 -1.23 7.58
C GLU A 60 20.80 -0.22 6.63
N GLN A 61 19.63 -0.54 6.08
CA GLN A 61 18.93 0.34 5.13
C GLN A 61 18.04 1.35 5.85
N LEU A 62 18.20 2.63 5.50
CA LEU A 62 17.31 3.71 5.91
C LEU A 62 16.23 3.91 4.85
N LEU A 63 14.99 3.65 5.23
CA LEU A 63 13.84 3.69 4.33
C LEU A 63 12.78 4.66 4.85
N ASP A 64 11.94 5.11 3.92
CA ASP A 64 10.67 5.75 4.21
C ASP A 64 9.54 4.80 3.76
N GLU A 65 8.66 4.48 4.69
CA GLU A 65 7.54 3.56 4.49
C GLU A 65 6.23 4.33 4.36
N TYR A 66 5.44 3.92 3.37
CA TYR A 66 4.09 4.42 3.13
C TYR A 66 3.11 3.28 3.32
N LEU A 67 2.11 3.51 4.16
CA LEU A 67 0.99 2.61 4.31
C LEU A 67 -0.10 3.03 3.32
N VAL A 68 -0.57 2.08 2.51
CA VAL A 68 -1.57 2.33 1.48
C VAL A 68 -2.72 1.34 1.62
N TRP A 69 -3.95 1.82 1.45
CA TRP A 69 -5.14 0.97 1.44
C TRP A 69 -6.24 1.60 0.60
N GLU A 70 -7.19 0.74 0.23
CA GLU A 70 -8.37 1.14 -0.51
C GLU A 70 -9.46 1.62 0.44
N ARG A 71 -10.20 2.65 0.05
CA ARG A 71 -11.41 3.12 0.73
C ARG A 71 -12.66 2.91 -0.10
#